data_AF-A0A5C8MPH1-F1
#
_entry.id   AF-A0A5C8MPH1-F1
#
_cell.length_a   1.000
_cell.length_b   1.000
_cell.length_c   1.000
_cell.angle_alpha   90.00
_cell.angle_beta   90.00
_cell.angle_gamma   90.00
#
_symmetry.space_group_name_H-M   'P 1'
#
loop_
_entity.id
_entity.type
_entity.pdbx_description
1 polymer ?
#
loop_
_entity_poly.entity_id
_entity_poly.type
_entity_poly.pdbx_seq_one_letter_code
_entity_poly.pdbx_strand_id
1 'polypeptide(L)'
;MKKKKRAQVPFRLNILFFVVFLLFSALILRLGVVQIVYGEYYRKEAERTEDEIVSTPVPRGKIYDRFHRVIVDNIPRNAITYTRSKTTKPEDTLEVARKLAKYINKPVDKVTERDMKDYWILTRKEKAEKKVSKKERERLEKQGLSQKEIDKKIYELTLKRITPDDLREITKKELEIIAIKHEMDSGYALTPQMVKNEGVTNREYAVVSEHLEELPGVNTTVDWKRHYVYGNTFRSVLGNVTKDDEGVPRERLDSFLAR
;
A
#
# COMPACT_ATOMS: atom_id res chain seq x y z
N MET A 1 -44.00 -68.59 40.10
CA MET A 1 -43.37 -67.27 39.83
C MET A 1 -41.88 -67.44 39.60
N LYS A 2 -41.36 -67.26 38.38
CA LYS A 2 -39.91 -67.18 38.11
C LYS A 2 -39.55 -65.72 37.82
N LYS A 3 -38.86 -65.05 38.75
CA LYS A 3 -38.36 -63.67 38.57
C LYS A 3 -37.29 -63.67 37.47
N LYS A 4 -37.51 -62.92 36.38
CA LYS A 4 -36.50 -62.65 35.34
C LYS A 4 -35.34 -61.86 35.97
N LYS A 5 -34.11 -62.39 35.88
CA LYS A 5 -32.88 -61.68 36.25
C LYS A 5 -32.74 -60.46 35.32
N ARG A 6 -32.78 -59.24 35.88
CA ARG A 6 -32.41 -58.03 35.16
C ARG A 6 -30.91 -58.12 34.84
N ALA A 7 -30.52 -57.91 33.59
CA ALA A 7 -29.13 -57.83 33.21
C ALA A 7 -28.48 -56.66 33.98
N GLN A 8 -27.69 -56.98 35.01
CA GLN A 8 -26.91 -55.97 35.72
C GLN A 8 -25.73 -55.64 34.84
N VAL A 9 -25.79 -54.48 34.18
CA VAL A 9 -24.64 -53.92 33.48
C VAL A 9 -23.49 -53.83 34.49
N PRO A 10 -22.32 -54.45 34.22
CA PRO A 10 -21.24 -54.47 35.20
C PRO A 10 -20.80 -53.04 35.47
N PHE A 11 -20.59 -52.68 36.73
CA PHE A 11 -20.18 -51.33 37.17
C PHE A 11 -19.00 -50.76 36.36
N ARG A 12 -18.09 -51.62 35.90
CA ARG A 12 -16.96 -51.28 35.00
C ARG A 12 -17.40 -50.66 33.67
N LEU A 13 -18.53 -51.09 33.10
CA LEU A 13 -19.07 -50.56 31.85
C LEU A 13 -19.71 -49.17 32.05
N ASN A 14 -20.35 -48.92 33.19
CA ASN A 14 -20.87 -47.59 33.52
C ASN A 14 -19.74 -46.58 33.75
N ILE A 15 -18.63 -46.99 34.38
CA ILE A 15 -17.43 -46.15 34.50
C ILE A 15 -16.86 -45.82 33.11
N LEU A 16 -16.73 -46.82 32.23
CA LEU A 16 -16.24 -46.61 30.87
C LEU A 16 -17.14 -45.62 30.11
N PHE A 17 -18.45 -45.78 30.20
CA PHE A 17 -19.41 -44.87 29.57
C PHE A 17 -19.30 -43.45 30.13
N PHE A 18 -19.09 -43.29 31.44
CA PHE A 18 -18.90 -41.99 32.08
C PHE A 18 -17.61 -41.31 31.60
N VAL A 19 -16.49 -42.04 31.48
CA VAL A 19 -15.22 -41.50 30.98
C VAL A 19 -15.36 -41.05 29.52
N VAL A 20 -15.99 -41.88 28.68
CA VAL A 20 -16.26 -41.53 27.27
C VAL A 20 -17.15 -40.30 27.18
N PHE A 21 -18.21 -40.22 27.99
CA PHE A 21 -19.08 -39.05 28.06
C PHE A 21 -18.32 -37.77 28.47
N LEU A 22 -17.39 -37.87 29.41
CA LEU A 22 -16.57 -36.73 29.86
C LEU A 22 -15.63 -36.24 28.75
N LEU A 23 -15.01 -37.16 28.01
CA LEU A 23 -14.17 -36.83 26.84
C LEU A 23 -14.99 -36.14 25.74
N PHE A 24 -16.17 -36.66 25.42
CA PHE A 24 -17.08 -36.02 24.45
C PHE A 24 -17.54 -34.65 24.94
N SER A 25 -17.88 -34.51 26.22
CA SER A 25 -18.26 -33.23 26.80
C SER A 25 -17.13 -32.19 26.68
N ALA A 26 -15.87 -32.62 26.93
CA ALA A 26 -14.71 -31.75 26.75
C ALA A 26 -14.51 -31.33 25.28
N LEU A 27 -14.71 -32.24 24.32
CA LEU A 27 -14.64 -31.93 22.89
C LEU A 27 -15.74 -30.95 22.45
N ILE A 28 -16.98 -31.15 22.91
CA ILE A 28 -18.11 -30.25 22.62
C ILE A 28 -17.83 -28.85 23.19
N LEU A 29 -17.36 -28.76 24.43
CA LEU A 29 -16.98 -27.48 25.04
C LEU A 29 -15.83 -26.81 24.28
N ARG A 30 -14.79 -27.56 23.91
CA ARG A 30 -13.67 -27.03 23.13
C ARG A 30 -14.14 -26.52 21.77
N LEU A 31 -15.02 -27.25 21.10
CA LEU A 31 -15.60 -26.85 19.82
C LEU A 31 -16.44 -25.57 19.98
N GLY A 32 -17.27 -25.49 21.01
CA GLY A 32 -18.04 -24.28 21.34
C GLY A 32 -17.15 -23.08 21.61
N VAL A 33 -16.03 -23.25 22.33
CA VAL A 33 -15.04 -22.18 22.54
C VAL A 33 -14.42 -21.72 21.22
N VAL A 34 -14.01 -22.65 20.36
CA VAL A 34 -13.43 -22.30 19.05
C VAL A 34 -14.44 -21.59 18.15
N GLN A 35 -15.71 -22.01 18.15
CA GLN A 35 -16.75 -21.46 17.27
C GLN A 35 -17.39 -20.17 17.79
N ILE A 36 -17.63 -20.04 19.10
CA ILE A 36 -18.36 -18.89 19.68
C ILE A 36 -17.38 -17.81 20.16
N VAL A 37 -16.30 -18.20 20.84
CA VAL A 37 -15.34 -17.24 21.44
C VAL A 37 -14.32 -16.81 20.39
N TYR A 38 -13.71 -17.78 19.70
CA TYR A 38 -12.69 -17.52 18.69
C TYR A 38 -13.22 -17.52 17.25
N GLY A 39 -14.52 -17.74 17.04
CA GLY A 39 -15.09 -17.85 15.68
C GLY A 39 -14.89 -16.58 14.88
N GLU A 40 -15.23 -15.42 15.45
CA GLU A 40 -15.00 -14.12 14.83
C GLU A 40 -13.52 -13.83 14.58
N TYR A 41 -12.63 -14.31 15.46
CA TYR A 41 -11.18 -14.16 15.28
C TYR A 41 -10.67 -14.96 14.08
N TYR A 42 -11.02 -16.25 13.99
CA TYR A 42 -10.61 -17.10 12.86
C TYR A 42 -11.31 -16.73 11.57
N ARG A 43 -12.56 -16.27 11.64
CA ARG A 43 -13.30 -15.73 10.50
C ARG A 43 -12.60 -14.48 9.97
N LYS A 44 -12.23 -13.54 10.86
CA LYS A 44 -11.51 -12.33 10.49
C LYS A 44 -10.11 -12.62 9.94
N GLU A 45 -9.44 -13.66 10.44
CA GLU A 45 -8.15 -14.09 9.91
C GLU A 45 -8.29 -14.77 8.53
N ALA A 46 -9.37 -15.53 8.31
CA ALA A 46 -9.70 -16.08 7.00
C ALA A 46 -10.14 -14.98 6.01
N GLU A 47 -10.94 -14.01 6.43
CA GLU A 47 -11.35 -12.84 5.64
C GLU A 47 -10.18 -11.89 5.36
N ARG A 48 -9.17 -11.83 6.24
CA ARG A 48 -7.87 -11.17 5.95
C ARG A 48 -7.10 -11.86 4.82
N THR A 49 -7.44 -13.11 4.52
CA THR A 49 -6.92 -13.87 3.37
C THR A 49 -7.89 -13.75 2.18
N GLU A 50 -8.53 -12.60 1.98
CA GLU A 50 -9.01 -12.24 0.65
C GLU A 50 -7.77 -11.88 -0.19
N ASP A 51 -7.44 -12.74 -1.16
CA ASP A 51 -6.38 -12.49 -2.12
C ASP A 51 -6.69 -11.20 -2.89
N GLU A 52 -6.09 -10.08 -2.49
CA GLU A 52 -6.18 -8.84 -3.26
C GLU A 52 -5.23 -8.95 -4.46
N ILE A 53 -5.82 -9.05 -5.65
CA ILE A 53 -5.08 -9.18 -6.91
C ILE A 53 -4.31 -7.89 -7.17
N VAL A 54 -2.99 -7.98 -7.06
CA VAL A 54 -2.07 -6.90 -7.40
C VAL A 54 -1.64 -7.08 -8.86
N SER A 55 -2.04 -6.16 -9.74
CA SER A 55 -1.64 -6.19 -11.15
C SER A 55 -0.26 -5.58 -11.35
N THR A 56 0.69 -6.36 -11.85
CA THR A 56 2.03 -5.89 -12.21
C THR A 56 2.20 -5.86 -13.73
N PRO A 57 2.79 -4.81 -14.32
CA PRO A 57 2.99 -4.74 -15.77
C PRO A 57 3.96 -5.80 -16.28
N VAL A 58 3.67 -6.37 -17.45
CA VAL A 58 4.50 -7.35 -18.15
C VAL A 58 5.19 -6.71 -19.37
N PRO A 59 6.32 -7.27 -19.86
CA PRO A 59 6.98 -6.73 -21.03
C PRO A 59 6.08 -6.81 -22.26
N ARG A 60 6.11 -5.76 -23.09
CA ARG A 60 5.39 -5.71 -24.36
C ARG A 60 6.04 -6.62 -25.41
N GLY A 61 5.29 -7.02 -26.43
CA GLY A 61 5.85 -7.80 -27.54
C GLY A 61 7.02 -7.10 -28.26
N LYS A 62 8.04 -7.87 -28.67
CA LYS A 62 9.13 -7.38 -29.51
C LYS A 62 8.61 -7.11 -30.93
N ILE A 63 9.22 -6.14 -31.62
CA ILE A 63 8.90 -5.84 -33.02
C ILE A 63 10.11 -6.20 -33.87
N TYR A 64 9.86 -6.92 -34.97
CA TYR A 64 10.88 -7.41 -35.88
C TYR A 64 10.71 -6.84 -37.28
N ASP A 65 11.80 -6.80 -38.04
CA ASP A 65 11.75 -6.56 -39.47
C ASP A 65 11.39 -7.84 -40.26
N ARG A 66 11.27 -7.71 -41.59
CA ARG A 66 10.98 -8.82 -42.51
C ARG A 66 12.02 -9.95 -42.51
N PHE A 67 13.19 -9.75 -41.92
CA PHE A 67 14.28 -10.71 -41.81
C PHE A 67 14.45 -11.20 -40.36
N HIS A 68 13.44 -11.00 -39.50
CA HIS A 68 13.46 -11.36 -38.08
C HIS A 68 14.54 -10.66 -37.24
N ARG A 69 15.02 -9.49 -37.67
CA ARG A 69 15.91 -8.65 -36.85
C ARG A 69 15.08 -7.80 -35.90
N VAL A 70 15.46 -7.76 -34.63
CA VAL A 70 14.76 -6.95 -33.61
C VAL A 70 14.91 -5.47 -33.95
N ILE A 71 13.79 -4.76 -34.04
CA ILE A 71 13.73 -3.30 -34.18
C ILE A 71 13.37 -2.67 -32.83
N VAL A 72 12.47 -3.30 -32.07
CA VAL A 72 12.05 -2.83 -30.75
C VAL A 72 12.08 -3.96 -29.74
N ASP A 73 12.81 -3.73 -28.65
CA ASP A 73 12.99 -4.65 -27.54
C ASP A 73 12.51 -4.02 -26.21
N ASN A 74 12.56 -4.77 -25.12
CA ASN A 74 12.39 -4.28 -23.77
C ASN A 74 13.62 -4.68 -22.95
N ILE A 75 14.26 -3.70 -22.32
CA ILE A 75 15.41 -3.92 -21.46
C ILE A 75 14.90 -4.01 -20.02
N PRO A 76 15.18 -5.12 -19.30
CA PRO A 76 14.83 -5.25 -17.89
C PRO A 76 15.63 -4.24 -17.06
N ARG A 77 14.98 -3.66 -16.06
CA ARG A 77 15.58 -2.71 -15.10
C ARG A 77 15.07 -3.01 -13.72
N ASN A 78 15.97 -2.91 -12.74
CA ASN A 78 15.60 -3.03 -11.34
C ASN A 78 14.66 -1.89 -10.95
N ALA A 79 13.62 -2.23 -10.22
CA ALA A 79 12.57 -1.32 -9.80
C ALA A 79 12.18 -1.56 -8.34
N ILE A 80 11.80 -0.48 -7.67
CA ILE A 80 11.28 -0.48 -6.31
C ILE A 80 9.86 0.07 -6.39
N THR A 81 8.91 -0.72 -5.91
CA THR A 81 7.50 -0.39 -5.93
C THR A 81 6.93 -0.29 -4.52
N TYR A 82 5.81 0.41 -4.39
CA TYR A 82 5.04 0.47 -3.17
C TYR A 82 3.56 0.21 -3.44
N THR A 83 2.97 -0.71 -2.70
CA THR A 83 1.55 -1.02 -2.78
C THR A 83 0.88 -0.63 -1.47
N ARG A 84 0.04 0.41 -1.52
CA ARG A 84 -0.73 0.89 -0.38
C ARG A 84 -1.96 0.01 -0.15
N SER A 85 -2.21 -0.41 1.08
CA SER A 85 -3.49 -1.08 1.42
C SER A 85 -4.64 -0.07 1.53
N LYS A 86 -5.89 -0.52 1.43
CA LYS A 86 -7.07 0.35 1.62
C LYS A 86 -7.12 1.00 3.02
N THR A 87 -6.42 0.44 4.00
CA THR A 87 -6.43 0.87 5.40
C THR A 87 -5.18 1.64 5.82
N THR A 88 -4.20 1.81 4.91
CA THR A 88 -2.94 2.50 5.21
C THR A 88 -3.19 3.97 5.52
N LYS A 89 -2.67 4.47 6.64
CA LYS A 89 -2.77 5.89 7.01
C LYS A 89 -1.60 6.70 6.42
N PRO A 90 -1.78 8.01 6.19
CA PRO A 90 -0.69 8.87 5.71
C PRO A 90 0.55 8.86 6.61
N GLU A 91 0.38 8.68 7.92
CA GLU A 91 1.49 8.53 8.87
C GLU A 91 2.31 7.26 8.64
N ASP A 92 1.64 6.14 8.34
CA ASP A 92 2.29 4.85 8.11
C ASP A 92 3.13 4.92 6.82
N THR A 93 2.56 5.49 5.74
CA THR A 93 3.29 5.73 4.48
C THR A 93 4.53 6.61 4.72
N LEU A 94 4.41 7.65 5.54
CA LEU A 94 5.52 8.54 5.87
C LEU A 94 6.64 7.83 6.64
N GLU A 95 6.30 6.92 7.55
CA GLU A 95 7.29 6.12 8.26
C GLU A 95 8.06 5.19 7.31
N VAL A 96 7.34 4.50 6.42
CA VAL A 96 7.94 3.64 5.39
C VAL A 96 8.84 4.46 4.46
N ALA A 97 8.38 5.62 3.99
CA ALA A 97 9.18 6.53 3.17
C ALA A 97 10.47 6.95 3.88
N ARG A 98 10.41 7.24 5.19
CA ARG A 98 11.59 7.61 6.00
C ARG A 98 12.58 6.44 6.13
N LYS A 99 12.10 5.21 6.29
CA LYS A 99 12.95 4.02 6.33
C LYS A 99 13.59 3.77 4.96
N LEU A 100 12.80 3.83 3.89
CA LEU A 100 13.25 3.61 2.52
C LEU A 100 14.29 4.65 2.08
N ALA A 101 14.14 5.92 2.46
CA ALA A 101 15.10 7.00 2.20
C ALA A 101 16.51 6.75 2.78
N LYS A 102 16.67 5.81 3.71
CA LYS A 102 18.00 5.41 4.21
C LYS A 102 18.75 4.52 3.22
N TYR A 103 18.02 3.81 2.36
CA TYR A 103 18.55 2.78 1.48
C TYR A 103 18.64 3.22 0.02
N ILE A 104 17.85 4.20 -0.39
CA ILE A 104 17.79 4.68 -1.78
C ILE A 104 18.01 6.18 -1.85
N ASN A 105 18.60 6.62 -2.96
CA ASN A 105 18.64 8.03 -3.32
C ASN A 105 17.52 8.37 -4.32
N LYS A 106 16.70 9.39 -4.06
CA LYS A 106 15.65 9.84 -4.98
C LYS A 106 15.81 11.33 -5.31
N PRO A 107 15.84 11.71 -6.61
CA PRO A 107 15.79 13.10 -7.03
C PRO A 107 14.54 13.83 -6.52
N VAL A 108 14.68 15.12 -6.20
CA VAL A 108 13.61 15.96 -5.61
C VAL A 108 12.92 16.86 -6.64
N ASP A 109 13.13 16.60 -7.93
CA ASP A 109 12.67 17.42 -9.06
C ASP A 109 11.14 17.48 -9.19
N LYS A 110 10.44 16.43 -8.73
CA LYS A 110 8.97 16.33 -8.80
C LYS A 110 8.24 16.79 -7.55
N VAL A 111 8.98 17.18 -6.50
CA VAL A 111 8.36 17.62 -5.24
C VAL A 111 7.62 18.93 -5.46
N THR A 112 6.31 18.93 -5.23
CA THR A 112 5.49 20.13 -5.34
C THR A 112 5.43 20.89 -4.02
N GLU A 113 5.09 22.18 -4.07
CA GLU A 113 4.81 22.97 -2.85
C GLU A 113 3.71 22.32 -2.00
N ARG A 114 2.77 21.62 -2.64
CA ARG A 114 1.69 20.94 -1.95
C ARG A 114 2.22 19.79 -1.10
N ASP A 115 3.11 18.97 -1.66
CA ASP A 115 3.74 17.85 -0.95
C ASP A 115 4.53 18.35 0.27
N MET A 116 5.24 19.48 0.12
CA MET A 116 5.98 20.11 1.21
C MET A 116 5.05 20.59 2.34
N LYS A 117 3.92 21.21 1.99
CA LYS A 117 2.91 21.66 2.97
C LYS A 117 2.28 20.47 3.70
N ASP A 118 1.94 19.41 2.97
CA ASP A 118 1.34 18.21 3.55
C ASP A 118 2.31 17.51 4.50
N TYR A 119 3.58 17.41 4.11
CA TYR A 119 4.64 16.91 4.98
C TYR A 119 4.82 17.76 6.24
N TRP A 120 4.81 19.08 6.10
CA TRP A 120 4.97 20.00 7.23
C TRP A 120 3.82 19.85 8.24
N ILE A 121 2.58 19.70 7.77
CA ILE A 121 1.41 19.46 8.64
C ILE A 121 1.56 18.13 9.39
N LEU A 122 1.98 17.07 8.71
CA LEU A 122 2.14 15.74 9.33
C LEU A 122 3.24 15.70 10.39
N THR A 123 4.35 16.41 10.14
CA THR A 123 5.54 16.36 11.01
C THR A 123 5.56 17.42 12.10
N ARG A 124 5.02 18.62 11.86
CA ARG A 124 4.99 19.75 12.80
C ARG A 124 3.55 20.01 13.28
N LYS A 125 2.87 18.98 13.78
CA LYS A 125 1.46 19.03 14.22
C LYS A 125 1.17 20.22 15.13
N GLU A 126 2.00 20.47 16.15
CA GLU A 126 1.80 21.60 17.07
C GLU A 126 1.87 22.98 16.39
N LYS A 127 2.80 23.18 15.45
CA LYS A 127 2.92 24.44 14.72
C LYS A 127 1.75 24.62 13.76
N ALA A 128 1.37 23.54 13.07
CA ALA A 128 0.22 23.53 12.17
C ALA A 128 -1.07 23.86 12.91
N GLU A 129 -1.26 23.30 14.11
CA GLU A 129 -2.45 23.58 14.92
C GLU A 129 -2.55 25.06 15.31
N LYS A 130 -1.42 25.69 15.64
CA LYS A 130 -1.36 27.13 16.00
C LYS A 130 -1.73 28.06 14.85
N LYS A 131 -1.64 27.61 13.58
CA LYS A 131 -2.05 28.42 12.41
C LYS A 131 -3.57 28.64 12.35
N VAL A 132 -4.35 27.78 13.02
CA VAL A 132 -5.82 27.94 13.12
C VAL A 132 -6.20 28.25 14.56
N SER A 133 -6.72 29.44 14.80
CA SER A 133 -7.08 29.87 16.16
C SER A 133 -8.19 29.01 16.76
N LYS A 134 -8.17 28.80 18.08
CA LYS A 134 -9.22 28.04 18.80
C LYS A 134 -10.62 28.61 18.55
N LYS A 135 -10.74 29.95 18.50
CA LYS A 135 -11.99 30.66 18.19
C LYS A 135 -12.55 30.34 16.80
N GLU A 136 -11.69 30.09 15.81
CA GLU A 136 -12.11 29.71 14.46
C GLU A 136 -12.59 28.26 14.41
N ARG A 137 -11.93 27.35 15.14
CA ARG A 137 -12.38 25.97 15.28
C ARG A 137 -13.75 25.90 15.94
N GLU A 138 -13.93 26.61 17.05
CA GLU A 138 -15.21 26.72 17.74
C GLU A 138 -16.32 27.33 16.85
N ARG A 139 -15.98 28.28 15.96
CA ARG A 139 -16.94 28.82 14.98
C ARG A 139 -17.36 27.77 13.96
N LEU A 140 -16.45 26.93 13.50
CA LEU A 140 -16.74 25.84 12.55
C LEU A 140 -17.56 24.72 13.21
N GLU A 141 -17.28 24.41 14.48
CA GLU A 141 -18.06 23.45 15.27
C GLU A 141 -19.50 23.95 15.50
N LYS A 142 -19.67 25.26 15.75
CA LYS A 142 -20.99 25.90 15.90
C LYS A 142 -21.82 25.95 14.61
N GLN A 143 -21.24 25.65 13.44
CA GLN A 143 -21.97 25.61 12.17
C GLN A 143 -22.79 24.32 11.98
N GLY A 144 -22.75 23.36 12.92
CA GLY A 144 -23.54 22.13 12.85
C GLY A 144 -23.10 21.17 11.72
N LEU A 145 -21.86 21.32 11.25
CA LEU A 145 -21.26 20.48 10.21
C LEU A 145 -20.82 19.12 10.80
N SER A 146 -20.64 18.12 9.94
CA SER A 146 -20.05 16.84 10.34
C SER A 146 -18.58 17.03 10.75
N GLN A 147 -18.09 16.23 11.70
CA GLN A 147 -16.68 16.27 12.15
C GLN A 147 -15.70 16.19 10.97
N LYS A 148 -15.99 15.33 9.98
CA LYS A 148 -15.15 15.18 8.77
C LYS A 148 -15.07 16.46 7.93
N GLU A 149 -16.17 17.22 7.86
CA GLU A 149 -16.23 18.47 7.10
C GLU A 149 -15.49 19.59 7.83
N ILE A 150 -15.59 19.62 9.16
CA ILE A 150 -14.84 20.54 10.01
C ILE A 150 -13.34 20.29 9.85
N ASP A 151 -12.90 19.04 9.98
CA ASP A 151 -11.48 18.67 9.83
C ASP A 151 -10.95 19.03 8.44
N LYS A 152 -11.73 18.79 7.38
CA LYS A 152 -11.39 19.19 6.01
C LYS A 152 -11.21 20.70 5.87
N LYS A 153 -12.14 21.49 6.41
CA LYS A 153 -12.06 22.97 6.38
C LYS A 153 -10.86 23.48 7.18
N ILE A 154 -10.58 22.91 8.35
CA ILE A 154 -9.41 23.26 9.17
C ILE A 154 -8.13 22.97 8.40
N TYR A 155 -8.06 21.81 7.75
CA TYR A 155 -6.92 21.42 6.93
C TYR A 155 -6.71 22.39 5.76
N GLU A 156 -7.76 22.73 5.01
CA GLU A 156 -7.69 23.71 3.90
C GLU A 156 -7.23 25.10 4.38
N LEU A 157 -7.71 25.57 5.53
CA LEU A 157 -7.26 26.83 6.14
C LEU A 157 -5.79 26.77 6.55
N THR A 158 -5.36 25.65 7.12
CA THR A 158 -3.96 25.43 7.51
C THR A 158 -3.06 25.53 6.28
N LEU A 159 -3.41 24.87 5.18
CA LEU A 159 -2.66 24.88 3.92
C LEU A 159 -2.50 26.27 3.30
N LYS A 160 -3.53 27.12 3.42
CA LYS A 160 -3.50 28.51 2.96
C LYS A 160 -2.62 29.41 3.82
N ARG A 161 -2.44 29.06 5.11
CA ARG A 161 -1.70 29.87 6.10
C ARG A 161 -0.24 29.45 6.28
N ILE A 162 0.17 28.33 5.71
CA ILE A 162 1.58 27.94 5.67
C ILE A 162 2.32 28.94 4.77
N THR A 163 3.32 29.60 5.35
CA THR A 163 4.14 30.59 4.64
C THR A 163 5.36 29.91 4.01
N PRO A 164 6.01 30.55 3.03
CA PRO A 164 7.28 30.07 2.49
C PRO A 164 8.37 29.89 3.58
N ASP A 165 8.31 30.68 4.65
CA ASP A 165 9.25 30.60 5.77
C ASP A 165 9.13 29.29 6.54
N ASP A 166 7.90 28.82 6.76
CA ASP A 166 7.65 27.53 7.39
C ASP A 166 8.24 26.39 6.52
N LEU A 167 8.18 26.52 5.18
CA LEU A 167 8.70 25.55 4.23
C LEU A 167 10.24 25.53 4.18
N ARG A 168 10.91 26.63 4.57
CA ARG A 168 12.38 26.68 4.68
C ARG A 168 12.92 25.85 5.83
N GLU A 169 12.09 25.44 6.78
CA GLU A 169 12.47 24.49 7.84
C GLU A 169 12.73 23.07 7.31
N ILE A 170 12.28 22.75 6.09
CA ILE A 170 12.41 21.43 5.48
C ILE A 170 13.83 21.24 4.97
N THR A 171 14.51 20.24 5.51
CA THR A 171 15.90 19.92 5.14
C THR A 171 15.97 19.15 3.82
N LYS A 172 17.15 19.10 3.18
CA LYS A 172 17.37 18.31 1.95
C LYS A 172 17.03 16.83 2.10
N LYS A 173 17.32 16.24 3.27
CA LYS A 173 16.95 14.85 3.58
C LYS A 173 15.44 14.67 3.68
N GLU A 174 14.74 15.66 4.21
CA GLU A 174 13.28 15.63 4.27
C GLU A 174 12.66 15.81 2.89
N LEU A 175 13.25 16.62 2.01
CA LEU A 175 12.81 16.73 0.60
C LEU A 175 12.88 15.39 -0.12
N GLU A 176 13.91 14.60 0.12
CA GLU A 176 14.03 13.24 -0.43
C GLU A 176 12.94 12.29 0.10
N ILE A 177 12.65 12.35 1.40
CA ILE A 177 11.53 11.59 2.00
C ILE A 177 10.20 12.02 1.37
N ILE A 178 10.02 13.33 1.11
CA ILE A 178 8.83 13.87 0.45
C ILE A 178 8.74 13.33 -0.98
N ALA A 179 9.84 13.31 -1.73
CA ALA A 179 9.88 12.77 -3.09
C ALA A 179 9.48 11.29 -3.13
N ILE A 180 9.97 10.48 -2.19
CA ILE A 180 9.59 9.07 -2.07
C ILE A 180 8.10 8.94 -1.70
N LYS A 181 7.64 9.69 -0.69
CA LYS A 181 6.25 9.66 -0.24
C LYS A 181 5.27 10.09 -1.34
N HIS A 182 5.63 11.08 -2.15
CA HIS A 182 4.83 11.54 -3.28
C HIS A 182 4.53 10.39 -4.25
N GLU A 183 5.55 9.62 -4.63
CA GLU A 183 5.38 8.46 -5.52
C GLU A 183 4.56 7.35 -4.84
N MET A 184 4.76 7.12 -3.54
CA MET A 184 4.01 6.12 -2.77
C MET A 184 2.52 6.45 -2.63
N ASP A 185 2.18 7.74 -2.50
CA ASP A 185 0.81 8.19 -2.36
C ASP A 185 0.12 8.45 -3.70
N SER A 186 0.89 8.54 -4.77
CA SER A 186 0.38 8.60 -6.14
C SER A 186 -0.48 7.37 -6.43
N GLY A 187 -1.53 7.53 -7.24
CA GLY A 187 -2.37 6.42 -7.65
C GLY A 187 -3.30 5.84 -6.55
N TYR A 188 -3.83 4.66 -6.85
CA TYR A 188 -4.90 4.03 -6.08
C TYR A 188 -4.36 2.98 -5.11
N ALA A 189 -5.13 2.72 -4.05
CA ALA A 189 -4.84 1.58 -3.18
C ALA A 189 -4.82 0.28 -3.99
N LEU A 190 -3.99 -0.67 -3.55
CA LEU A 190 -3.81 -2.01 -4.14
C LEU A 190 -3.16 -2.06 -5.53
N THR A 191 -2.72 -0.90 -6.02
CA THR A 191 -1.96 -0.82 -7.27
C THR A 191 -0.50 -0.50 -6.93
N PRO A 192 0.48 -1.31 -7.37
CA PRO A 192 1.89 -1.01 -7.16
C PRO A 192 2.26 0.29 -7.85
N GLN A 193 2.77 1.23 -7.08
CA GLN A 193 3.30 2.49 -7.57
C GLN A 193 4.80 2.39 -7.72
N MET A 194 5.33 2.97 -8.80
CA MET A 194 6.75 2.94 -9.08
C MET A 194 7.48 4.01 -8.27
N VAL A 195 8.08 3.62 -7.15
CA VAL A 195 8.83 4.56 -6.30
C VAL A 195 10.14 4.94 -6.98
N LYS A 196 10.85 3.96 -7.56
CA LYS A 196 12.09 4.21 -8.31
C LYS A 196 12.36 3.08 -9.31
N ASN A 197 12.42 3.40 -10.60
CA ASN A 197 12.83 2.49 -11.68
C ASN A 197 14.03 2.99 -12.49
N GLU A 198 14.32 4.30 -12.46
CA GLU A 198 15.49 4.87 -13.10
C GLU A 198 16.66 5.00 -12.13
N GLY A 199 17.83 4.50 -12.53
CA GLY A 199 19.06 4.62 -11.74
C GLY A 199 19.07 3.82 -10.44
N VAL A 200 18.28 2.75 -10.34
CA VAL A 200 18.36 1.80 -9.22
C VAL A 200 19.67 1.02 -9.34
N THR A 201 20.60 1.25 -8.43
CA THR A 201 21.85 0.48 -8.40
C THR A 201 21.61 -0.93 -7.87
N ASN A 202 22.45 -1.90 -8.24
CA ASN A 202 22.37 -3.26 -7.71
C ASN A 202 22.47 -3.29 -6.17
N ARG A 203 23.23 -2.36 -5.58
CA ARG A 203 23.35 -2.22 -4.13
C ARG A 203 22.06 -1.73 -3.50
N GLU A 204 21.46 -0.67 -4.04
CA GLU A 204 20.15 -0.17 -3.56
C GLU A 204 19.09 -1.27 -3.66
N TYR A 205 19.03 -1.96 -4.81
CA TYR A 205 18.10 -3.06 -5.02
C TYR A 205 18.28 -4.18 -4.00
N ALA A 206 19.52 -4.65 -3.81
CA ALA A 206 19.83 -5.73 -2.88
C ALA A 206 19.52 -5.34 -1.42
N VAL A 207 19.95 -4.17 -0.97
CA VAL A 207 19.71 -3.70 0.41
C VAL A 207 18.22 -3.55 0.69
N VAL A 208 17.44 -3.00 -0.24
CA VAL A 208 15.99 -2.91 -0.08
C VAL A 208 15.35 -4.29 -0.08
N SER A 209 15.79 -5.19 -0.96
CA SER A 209 15.31 -6.59 -1.03
C SER A 209 15.55 -7.35 0.28
N GLU A 210 16.70 -7.12 0.93
CA GLU A 210 17.03 -7.70 2.24
C GLU A 210 16.13 -7.19 3.38
N HIS A 211 15.66 -5.95 3.30
CA HIS A 211 14.88 -5.28 4.37
C HIS A 211 13.39 -5.15 4.04
N LEU A 212 12.85 -5.94 3.09
CA LEU A 212 11.43 -5.86 2.71
C LEU A 212 10.49 -6.11 3.88
N GLU A 213 10.87 -6.97 4.83
CA GLU A 213 10.08 -7.23 6.05
C GLU A 213 9.90 -5.98 6.94
N GLU A 214 10.88 -5.07 6.94
CA GLU A 214 10.82 -3.82 7.71
C GLU A 214 10.07 -2.68 6.98
N LEU A 215 9.76 -2.91 5.70
CA LEU A 215 9.20 -1.93 4.77
C LEU A 215 7.84 -2.42 4.24
N PRO A 216 6.78 -2.41 5.09
CA PRO A 216 5.48 -2.93 4.69
C PRO A 216 4.95 -2.23 3.44
N GLY A 217 4.57 -3.02 2.43
CA GLY A 217 4.06 -2.55 1.15
C GLY A 217 5.13 -2.24 0.10
N VAL A 218 6.41 -2.13 0.48
CA VAL A 218 7.51 -1.98 -0.48
C VAL A 218 7.85 -3.33 -1.10
N ASN A 219 8.16 -3.34 -2.39
CA ASN A 219 8.65 -4.53 -3.09
C ASN A 219 9.78 -4.15 -4.06
N THR A 220 10.62 -5.13 -4.39
CA THR A 220 11.62 -5.03 -5.44
C THR A 220 11.18 -5.90 -6.62
N THR A 221 11.14 -5.33 -7.82
CA THR A 221 10.69 -6.02 -9.03
C THR A 221 11.55 -5.61 -10.25
N VAL A 222 11.22 -6.18 -11.40
CA VAL A 222 11.82 -5.82 -12.68
C VAL A 222 10.81 -5.04 -13.50
N ASP A 223 11.20 -3.82 -13.86
CA ASP A 223 10.50 -2.96 -14.81
C ASP A 223 11.12 -3.08 -16.21
N TRP A 224 10.39 -2.66 -17.23
CA TRP A 224 10.74 -2.90 -18.63
C TRP A 224 10.80 -1.60 -19.42
N LYS A 225 12.02 -1.15 -19.72
CA LYS A 225 12.19 0.03 -20.58
C LYS A 225 12.18 -0.35 -22.05
N ARG A 226 11.26 0.23 -22.81
CA ARG A 226 11.20 0.06 -24.27
C ARG A 226 12.48 0.58 -24.91
N HIS A 227 13.14 -0.27 -25.69
CA HIS A 227 14.39 0.05 -26.36
C HIS A 227 14.24 -0.06 -27.88
N TYR A 228 14.62 1.01 -28.58
CA TYR A 228 14.56 1.10 -30.04
C TYR A 228 15.97 0.93 -30.61
N VAL A 229 16.23 -0.20 -31.25
CA VAL A 229 17.58 -0.63 -31.68
C VAL A 229 18.21 0.38 -32.64
N TYR A 230 17.41 0.94 -33.54
CA TYR A 230 17.84 1.93 -34.53
C TYR A 230 17.54 3.38 -34.12
N GLY A 231 17.33 3.63 -32.82
CA GLY A 231 17.05 4.97 -32.29
C GLY A 231 15.83 5.63 -32.94
N ASN A 232 16.04 6.77 -33.60
CA ASN A 232 14.96 7.59 -34.15
C ASN A 232 14.50 7.20 -35.56
N THR A 233 15.23 6.33 -36.27
CA THR A 233 15.00 6.05 -37.71
C THR A 233 13.58 5.64 -38.04
N PHE A 234 12.96 4.81 -37.19
CA PHE A 234 11.59 4.29 -37.40
C PHE A 234 10.58 4.83 -36.38
N ARG A 235 10.98 5.82 -35.56
CA ARG A 235 10.19 6.26 -34.41
C ARG A 235 8.88 6.94 -34.79
N SER A 236 8.83 7.59 -35.96
CA SER A 236 7.62 8.21 -36.52
C SER A 236 6.53 7.18 -36.85
N VAL A 237 6.92 5.97 -37.26
CA VAL A 237 5.99 4.88 -37.61
C VAL A 237 5.69 4.00 -36.40
N LEU A 238 6.70 3.65 -35.62
CA LEU A 238 6.57 2.76 -34.46
C LEU A 238 5.91 3.44 -33.25
N GLY A 239 5.97 4.78 -33.20
CA GLY A 239 5.46 5.56 -32.09
C GLY A 239 6.30 5.45 -30.81
N ASN A 240 5.78 6.05 -29.75
CA ASN A 240 6.35 6.07 -28.41
C ASN A 240 5.44 5.37 -27.41
N VAL A 241 6.03 4.87 -26.34
CA VAL A 241 5.31 4.53 -25.12
C VAL A 241 5.44 5.69 -24.15
N THR A 242 4.41 5.90 -23.32
CA THR A 242 4.55 6.80 -22.18
C THR A 242 5.60 6.25 -21.22
N LYS A 243 6.26 7.16 -20.53
CA LYS A 243 7.08 6.80 -19.39
C LYS A 243 6.19 6.45 -18.21
N ASP A 244 6.73 5.68 -17.26
CA ASP A 244 5.95 5.23 -16.10
C ASP A 244 5.48 6.39 -15.22
N ASP A 245 6.21 7.51 -15.23
CA ASP A 245 5.83 8.73 -14.54
C ASP A 245 4.78 9.59 -15.25
N GLU A 246 4.65 9.46 -16.56
CA GLU A 246 3.65 10.19 -17.35
C GLU A 246 2.28 9.49 -17.32
N GLY A 247 2.25 8.17 -17.11
CA GLY A 247 1.03 7.39 -17.05
C GLY A 247 0.22 7.42 -18.36
N VAL A 248 -1.09 7.65 -18.28
CA VAL A 248 -1.97 7.77 -19.45
C VAL A 248 -1.97 9.22 -19.95
N PRO A 249 -1.70 9.48 -21.25
CA PRO A 249 -1.72 10.82 -21.79
C PRO A 249 -3.09 11.49 -21.60
N ARG A 250 -3.09 12.70 -21.01
CA ARG A 250 -4.31 13.45 -20.69
C ARG A 250 -5.24 13.66 -21.88
N GLU A 251 -4.67 13.90 -23.06
CA GLU A 251 -5.43 14.12 -24.31
C GLU A 251 -6.23 12.90 -24.77
N ARG A 252 -5.83 11.69 -24.34
CA ARG A 252 -6.44 10.43 -24.76
C ARG A 252 -7.05 9.67 -23.59
N LEU A 253 -7.16 10.31 -22.43
CA LEU A 253 -7.61 9.67 -21.19
C LEU A 253 -8.96 8.98 -21.36
N ASP A 254 -9.95 9.70 -21.91
CA ASP A 254 -11.30 9.16 -22.11
C ASP A 254 -11.31 7.93 -23.02
N SER A 255 -10.47 7.92 -24.06
CA SER A 255 -10.37 6.77 -24.97
C SER A 255 -9.75 5.54 -24.31
N PHE A 256 -8.85 5.72 -23.34
CA PHE A 256 -8.22 4.62 -22.61
C PHE A 256 -9.05 4.15 -21.41
N LEU A 257 -9.86 5.02 -20.81
CA LEU A 257 -10.75 4.68 -19.70
C LEU A 257 -12.08 4.06 -20.15
N ALA A 258 -12.53 4.32 -21.38
CA ALA A 258 -13.78 3.78 -21.92
C ALA A 258 -13.69 2.31 -22.37
N ARG A 259 -12.50 1.71 -22.35
CA ARG A 259 -12.23 0.31 -22.73
C ARG A 259 -11.91 -0.52 -21.50
#